data_AF-A0A378IJJ1-F1
#
_entry.id   AF-A0A378IJJ1-F1
#
_cell.length_a   1.000
_cell.length_b   1.000
_cell.length_c   1.000
_cell.angle_alpha   90.00
_cell.angle_beta   90.00
_cell.angle_gamma   90.00
#
_symmetry.space_group_name_H-M   'P 1'
#
loop_
_entity.id
_entity.type
_entity.pdbx_description
1 polymer ?
#
loop_
_entity_poly.entity_id
_entity_poly.type
_entity_poly.pdbx_seq_one_letter_code
_entity_poly.pdbx_strand_id
1 'polypeptide(L)'
;MYQYNPRLHVKIWLSNDPNVFMNLENQIRLLEMREKNPHDTVHLVYDSTLLTRSSVQALYEFSKENNITLIDAYVIEEKLEFESEKKLYGFYKEEISNLNSGGNLGVASDILRWLSPIFKLGTYTDFDVPIDTTNIPSNIPIESPLLLNIGSLKIGKKEFILANNDFVAIIDDVAAKKEIERVQSGLLATLAQYDTDFIEKTEKELITDSFINRYIVKLMKNRSESLYIAKSKELISPDTPNSSLKIRAYIHEMMMNKVDFLNFKKISPTETSQDIINRLRKELQSQLNLIKYLFFSKEYSLIKYTLEANDEKFLSYLMKKEHDLYLKSIVICTTGPIQIANSLFNDYVVNIDKFRKEIQPLSFNYYGLQNAFRSQNSIPLHENVLGMLKFLGVEDGELNDSSWLNTGKELQASRIKQLAMRQQELALSLPLSFSTIKNHLEAHIINSSRVINKINQEKMKTLRLILNCFQENEFDILQFKKVLLSIEHQSKDIYTYKLIEDLKKLTHEAVIFSLAKEKKIEISQTF
;
A
#
# COMPACT_ATOMS: atom_id res chain seq x y z
N MET A 1 -20.63 -9.79 -20.01
CA MET A 1 -20.81 -9.28 -18.64
C MET A 1 -20.22 -10.33 -17.71
N TYR A 2 -19.21 -9.95 -16.93
CA TYR A 2 -18.45 -10.84 -16.07
C TYR A 2 -18.97 -10.75 -14.62
N GLN A 3 -18.61 -11.71 -13.78
CA GLN A 3 -19.00 -11.75 -12.38
C GLN A 3 -17.76 -11.57 -11.50
N TYR A 4 -17.66 -10.41 -10.85
CA TYR A 4 -16.56 -10.10 -9.96
C TYR A 4 -16.90 -10.46 -8.52
N ASN A 5 -16.02 -11.22 -7.87
CA ASN A 5 -16.14 -11.56 -6.45
C ASN A 5 -15.17 -10.70 -5.61
N PRO A 6 -15.67 -9.71 -4.84
CA PRO A 6 -14.82 -8.84 -4.05
C PRO A 6 -14.28 -9.48 -2.77
N ARG A 7 -14.63 -10.74 -2.45
CA ARG A 7 -14.27 -11.44 -1.22
C ARG A 7 -13.03 -12.32 -1.35
N LEU A 8 -12.36 -12.29 -2.49
CA LEU A 8 -11.12 -13.01 -2.77
C LEU A 8 -9.99 -12.00 -2.80
N HIS A 9 -9.05 -12.10 -1.86
CA HIS A 9 -7.97 -11.13 -1.69
C HIS A 9 -6.61 -11.77 -1.82
N VAL A 10 -5.68 -11.02 -2.41
CA VAL A 10 -4.28 -11.35 -2.49
C VAL A 10 -3.47 -10.21 -1.90
N LYS A 11 -2.61 -10.54 -0.93
CA LYS A 11 -1.61 -9.64 -0.36
C LYS A 11 -0.23 -10.17 -0.72
N ILE A 12 0.71 -9.31 -1.08
CA ILE A 12 2.09 -9.69 -1.37
C ILE A 12 2.99 -9.00 -0.36
N TRP A 13 3.78 -9.78 0.38
CA TRP A 13 4.78 -9.24 1.30
C TRP A 13 6.11 -9.98 1.13
N LEU A 14 7.11 -9.24 0.68
CA LEU A 14 8.48 -9.72 0.52
C LEU A 14 9.32 -9.04 1.60
N SER A 15 9.83 -9.80 2.56
CA SER A 15 10.55 -9.21 3.69
C SER A 15 11.95 -8.75 3.29
N ASN A 16 12.38 -7.59 3.79
CA ASN A 16 13.75 -7.13 3.71
C ASN A 16 14.60 -7.50 4.94
N ASP A 17 13.99 -8.11 5.96
CA ASP A 17 14.65 -8.62 7.16
C ASP A 17 14.36 -10.13 7.31
N PRO A 18 15.38 -11.00 7.17
CA PRO A 18 15.20 -12.44 7.29
C PRO A 18 14.63 -12.92 8.63
N ASN A 19 14.78 -12.13 9.70
CA ASN A 19 14.33 -12.48 11.05
C ASN A 19 12.89 -12.04 11.33
N VAL A 20 12.26 -11.30 10.41
CA VAL A 20 10.91 -10.76 10.58
C VAL A 20 10.09 -11.12 9.34
N PHE A 21 9.13 -12.03 9.48
CA PHE A 21 8.30 -12.44 8.34
C PHE A 21 7.45 -11.28 7.79
N MET A 22 6.97 -10.40 8.67
CA MET A 22 6.20 -9.20 8.37
C MET A 22 6.33 -8.23 9.52
N ASN A 23 6.47 -6.94 9.23
CA ASN A 23 6.55 -5.95 10.29
C ASN A 23 5.21 -5.80 11.05
N LEU A 24 5.27 -5.24 12.26
CA LEU A 24 4.11 -5.12 13.14
C LEU A 24 2.97 -4.29 12.51
N GLU A 25 3.29 -3.22 11.79
CA GLU A 25 2.29 -2.37 11.12
C GLU A 25 1.45 -3.15 10.11
N ASN A 26 2.09 -3.94 9.25
CA ASN A 26 1.40 -4.73 8.24
C ASN A 26 0.72 -5.97 8.80
N GLN A 27 1.23 -6.54 9.91
CA GLN A 27 0.48 -7.55 10.67
C GLN A 27 -0.84 -6.97 11.20
N ILE A 28 -0.80 -5.79 11.84
CA ILE A 28 -1.99 -5.11 12.36
C ILE A 28 -2.99 -4.83 11.23
N ARG A 29 -2.54 -4.23 10.12
CA ARG A 29 -3.41 -3.94 8.96
C ARG A 29 -4.10 -5.19 8.40
N LEU A 30 -3.37 -6.31 8.32
CA LEU A 30 -3.91 -7.58 7.85
C LEU A 30 -4.94 -8.17 8.82
N LEU A 31 -4.71 -8.03 10.13
CA LEU A 31 -5.64 -8.45 11.17
C LEU A 31 -6.89 -7.56 11.22
N GLU A 32 -6.74 -6.25 11.06
CA GLU A 32 -7.87 -5.32 10.92
C GLU A 32 -8.75 -5.69 9.73
N MET A 33 -8.14 -5.96 8.57
CA MET A 33 -8.85 -6.45 7.39
C MET A 33 -9.56 -7.78 7.66
N ARG A 34 -8.89 -8.74 8.30
CA ARG A 34 -9.47 -10.06 8.62
C ARG A 34 -10.62 -9.95 9.63
N GLU A 35 -10.49 -9.11 10.65
CA GLU A 35 -11.55 -8.88 11.64
C GLU A 35 -12.79 -8.26 11.01
N LYS A 36 -12.59 -7.31 10.09
CA LYS A 36 -13.68 -6.66 9.36
C LYS A 36 -14.34 -7.60 8.36
N ASN A 37 -13.57 -8.46 7.72
CA ASN A 37 -14.02 -9.38 6.67
C ASN A 37 -13.73 -10.85 7.06
N PRO A 38 -14.42 -11.38 8.08
CA PRO A 38 -14.08 -12.68 8.69
C PRO A 38 -14.31 -13.89 7.76
N HIS A 39 -15.15 -13.73 6.74
CA HIS A 39 -15.53 -14.80 5.81
C HIS A 39 -14.81 -14.71 4.46
N ASP A 40 -14.01 -13.67 4.24
CA ASP A 40 -13.31 -13.48 2.98
C ASP A 40 -12.11 -14.42 2.87
N THR A 41 -11.77 -14.82 1.64
CA THR A 41 -10.56 -15.59 1.40
C THR A 41 -9.38 -14.64 1.28
N VAL A 42 -8.32 -14.87 2.04
CA VAL A 42 -7.11 -14.05 2.01
C VAL A 42 -5.93 -14.95 1.70
N HIS A 43 -5.26 -14.66 0.59
CA HIS A 43 -4.00 -15.25 0.20
C HIS A 43 -2.87 -14.28 0.54
N LEU A 44 -1.81 -14.79 1.16
CA LEU A 44 -0.59 -14.03 1.43
C LEU A 44 0.57 -14.67 0.67
N VAL A 45 1.07 -13.93 -0.31
CA VAL A 45 2.25 -14.29 -1.10
C VAL A 45 3.49 -13.80 -0.35
N TYR A 46 4.44 -14.70 -0.15
CA TYR A 46 5.74 -14.43 0.47
C TYR A 46 6.84 -15.17 -0.30
N ASP A 47 8.11 -14.87 -0.05
CA ASP A 47 9.23 -15.68 -0.57
C ASP A 47 9.97 -16.32 0.60
N SER A 48 10.01 -17.65 0.64
CA SER A 48 10.67 -18.38 1.72
C SER A 48 12.19 -18.20 1.74
N THR A 49 12.82 -17.83 0.62
CA THR A 49 14.27 -17.62 0.54
C THR A 49 14.72 -16.31 1.20
N LEU A 50 13.79 -15.37 1.38
CA LEU A 50 14.03 -14.11 2.09
C LEU A 50 13.99 -14.27 3.60
N LEU A 51 13.61 -15.43 4.14
CA LEU A 51 13.30 -15.63 5.55
C LEU A 51 14.13 -16.75 6.18
N THR A 52 14.44 -16.59 7.46
CA THR A 52 14.95 -17.70 8.26
C THR A 52 13.85 -18.74 8.52
N ARG A 53 14.27 -19.98 8.82
CA ARG A 53 13.33 -21.07 9.16
C ARG A 53 12.39 -20.72 10.32
N SER A 54 12.89 -19.99 11.34
CA SER A 54 12.08 -19.54 12.48
C SER A 54 11.03 -18.51 12.05
N SER A 55 11.39 -17.56 11.19
CA SER A 55 10.45 -16.57 10.64
C SER A 55 9.36 -17.23 9.81
N VAL A 56 9.72 -18.23 9.00
CA VAL A 56 8.76 -19.03 8.22
C VAL A 56 7.81 -19.80 9.15
N GLN A 57 8.31 -20.41 10.22
CA GLN A 57 7.47 -21.08 11.21
C GLN A 57 6.49 -20.12 11.89
N ALA A 58 6.97 -18.94 12.30
CA ALA A 58 6.12 -17.89 12.88
C ALA A 58 5.04 -17.41 11.89
N LEU A 59 5.36 -17.29 10.61
CA LEU A 59 4.39 -16.97 9.55
C LEU A 59 3.32 -18.05 9.42
N TYR A 60 3.69 -19.34 9.46
CA TYR A 60 2.72 -20.45 9.41
C TYR A 60 1.76 -20.43 10.61
N GLU A 61 2.27 -20.18 11.81
CA GLU A 61 1.46 -20.07 13.02
C GLU A 61 0.49 -18.89 12.95
N PHE A 62 1.01 -17.71 12.60
CA PHE A 62 0.20 -16.50 12.37
C PHE A 62 -0.91 -16.72 11.33
N SER A 63 -0.58 -17.39 10.23
CA SER A 63 -1.52 -17.60 9.12
C SER A 63 -2.59 -18.62 9.47
N LYS A 64 -2.22 -19.69 10.19
CA LYS A 64 -3.16 -20.70 10.69
C LYS A 64 -4.16 -20.08 11.66
N GLU A 65 -3.69 -19.26 12.61
CA GLU A 65 -4.56 -18.62 13.60
C GLU A 65 -5.57 -17.63 12.98
N ASN A 66 -5.22 -17.04 11.83
CA ASN A 66 -6.01 -15.99 11.20
C ASN A 66 -6.68 -16.43 9.89
N ASN A 67 -6.68 -17.73 9.59
CA ASN A 67 -7.25 -18.32 8.39
C ASN A 67 -6.75 -17.63 7.11
N ILE A 68 -5.43 -17.59 6.95
CA ILE A 68 -4.74 -16.98 5.80
C ILE A 68 -4.05 -18.10 5.02
N THR A 69 -4.27 -18.13 3.71
CA THR A 69 -3.65 -19.12 2.82
C THR A 69 -2.31 -18.59 2.34
N LEU A 70 -1.23 -19.31 2.63
CA LEU A 70 0.12 -18.91 2.22
C LEU A 70 0.46 -19.40 0.81
N ILE A 71 1.11 -18.54 0.03
CA ILE A 71 1.62 -18.84 -1.30
C ILE A 71 3.12 -18.50 -1.32
N ASP A 72 3.97 -19.49 -1.48
CA ASP A 72 5.42 -19.27 -1.59
C ASP A 72 5.79 -18.93 -3.04
N ALA A 73 6.20 -17.69 -3.27
CA ALA A 73 6.64 -17.16 -4.55
C ALA A 73 7.84 -17.93 -5.11
N TYR A 74 8.72 -18.47 -4.25
CA TYR A 74 9.92 -19.20 -4.70
C TYR A 74 9.60 -20.45 -5.53
N VAL A 75 8.45 -21.08 -5.28
CA VAL A 75 8.08 -22.38 -5.87
C VAL A 75 7.00 -22.27 -6.95
N ILE A 76 6.61 -21.05 -7.36
CA ILE A 76 5.56 -20.89 -8.39
C ILE A 76 6.07 -21.13 -9.81
N GLU A 77 7.39 -21.20 -10.03
CA GLU A 77 8.01 -21.38 -11.35
C GLU A 77 7.41 -22.57 -12.11
N GLU A 78 7.20 -23.69 -11.42
CA GLU A 78 6.65 -24.93 -11.98
C GLU A 78 5.18 -24.79 -12.42
N LYS A 79 4.47 -23.76 -11.93
CA LYS A 79 3.06 -23.48 -12.24
C LYS A 79 2.89 -22.47 -13.37
N LEU A 80 3.97 -21.92 -13.91
CA LEU A 80 3.92 -20.92 -14.98
C LEU A 80 3.76 -21.60 -16.34
N GLU A 81 2.61 -21.36 -16.97
CA GLU A 81 2.27 -21.98 -18.26
C GLU A 81 2.85 -21.19 -19.43
N PHE A 82 2.91 -19.86 -19.32
CA PHE A 82 3.27 -18.97 -20.43
C PHE A 82 4.74 -18.56 -20.40
N GLU A 83 5.37 -18.49 -21.59
CA GLU A 83 6.77 -18.07 -21.72
C GLU A 83 7.02 -16.62 -21.28
N SER A 84 6.03 -15.73 -21.44
CA SER A 84 6.09 -14.36 -20.91
C SER A 84 6.20 -14.35 -19.38
N GLU A 85 5.41 -15.19 -18.71
CA GLU A 85 5.41 -15.33 -17.25
C GLU A 85 6.73 -15.90 -16.74
N LYS A 86 7.28 -16.93 -17.41
CA LYS A 86 8.58 -17.50 -17.04
C LYS A 86 9.71 -16.46 -17.16
N LYS A 87 9.68 -15.63 -18.20
CA LYS A 87 10.66 -14.53 -18.36
C LYS A 87 10.50 -13.47 -17.28
N LEU A 88 9.26 -13.08 -16.96
CA LEU A 88 8.98 -12.14 -15.87
C LEU A 88 9.43 -12.70 -14.53
N TYR A 89 9.21 -13.99 -14.29
CA TYR A 89 9.69 -14.68 -13.10
C TYR A 89 11.23 -14.72 -13.03
N GLY A 90 11.90 -14.80 -14.19
CA GLY A 90 13.35 -14.59 -14.29
C GLY A 90 13.76 -13.22 -13.73
N PHE A 91 13.11 -12.14 -14.16
CA PHE A 91 13.36 -10.79 -13.62
C PHE A 91 13.01 -10.70 -12.13
N TYR A 92 11.92 -11.31 -11.67
CA TYR A 92 11.61 -11.41 -10.24
C TYR A 92 12.79 -12.00 -9.45
N LYS A 93 13.34 -13.15 -9.91
CA LYS A 93 14.50 -13.77 -9.27
C LYS A 93 15.73 -12.86 -9.27
N GLU A 94 15.96 -12.12 -10.37
CA GLU A 94 17.04 -11.14 -10.44
C GLU A 94 16.87 -9.99 -9.43
N GLU A 95 15.66 -9.46 -9.26
CA GLU A 95 15.38 -8.43 -8.25
C GLU A 95 15.67 -8.95 -6.83
N ILE A 96 15.22 -10.17 -6.51
CA ILE A 96 15.44 -10.80 -5.20
C ILE A 96 16.93 -11.09 -4.94
N SER A 97 17.68 -11.57 -5.95
CA SER A 97 19.10 -11.90 -5.76
C SER A 97 20.00 -10.66 -5.66
N ASN A 98 19.51 -9.48 -6.04
CA ASN A 98 20.28 -8.24 -6.14
C ASN A 98 19.80 -7.12 -5.21
N LEU A 99 19.14 -7.43 -4.08
CA LEU A 99 18.61 -6.40 -3.15
C LEU A 99 19.66 -5.40 -2.64
N ASN A 100 20.94 -5.79 -2.60
CA ASN A 100 22.06 -4.91 -2.22
C ASN A 100 22.73 -4.21 -3.42
N SER A 101 22.27 -4.48 -4.64
CA SER A 101 22.90 -4.07 -5.91
C SER A 101 21.85 -3.66 -6.96
N GLY A 102 20.84 -2.89 -6.54
CA GLY A 102 19.83 -2.29 -7.43
C GLY A 102 18.51 -3.07 -7.54
N GLY A 103 18.45 -4.28 -7.00
CA GLY A 103 17.24 -5.07 -6.83
C GLY A 103 16.23 -4.38 -5.93
N ASN A 104 14.94 -4.52 -6.24
CA ASN A 104 13.88 -3.79 -5.56
C ASN A 104 12.65 -4.65 -5.28
N LEU A 105 12.22 -4.69 -4.01
CA LEU A 105 11.06 -5.46 -3.58
C LEU A 105 9.72 -4.94 -4.13
N GLY A 106 9.63 -3.64 -4.44
CA GLY A 106 8.48 -3.06 -5.13
C GLY A 106 8.35 -3.60 -6.56
N VAL A 107 9.45 -3.65 -7.30
CA VAL A 107 9.51 -4.24 -8.65
C VAL A 107 9.17 -5.73 -8.61
N ALA A 108 9.75 -6.47 -7.66
CA ALA A 108 9.44 -7.88 -7.47
C ALA A 108 7.95 -8.10 -7.15
N SER A 109 7.37 -7.29 -6.26
CA SER A 109 5.93 -7.33 -5.94
C SER A 109 5.07 -7.01 -7.17
N ASP A 110 5.40 -5.95 -7.92
CA ASP A 110 4.68 -5.58 -9.14
C ASP A 110 4.67 -6.73 -10.16
N ILE A 111 5.80 -7.41 -10.37
CA ILE A 111 5.90 -8.57 -11.27
C ILE A 111 4.95 -9.69 -10.83
N LEU A 112 4.99 -10.07 -9.55
CA LEU A 112 4.17 -11.17 -9.01
C LEU A 112 2.67 -10.97 -9.25
N ARG A 113 2.18 -9.72 -9.21
CA ARG A 113 0.76 -9.37 -9.44
C ARG A 113 0.26 -9.76 -10.83
N TRP A 114 1.17 -9.97 -11.79
CA TRP A 114 0.85 -10.28 -13.19
C TRP A 114 1.19 -11.72 -13.59
N LEU A 115 1.49 -12.59 -12.62
CA LEU A 115 1.69 -14.02 -12.85
C LEU A 115 0.42 -14.81 -12.54
N SER A 116 0.05 -15.74 -13.41
CA SER A 116 -1.20 -16.50 -13.34
C SER A 116 -1.41 -17.29 -12.06
N PRO A 117 -0.39 -17.88 -11.40
CA PRO A 117 -0.60 -18.51 -10.09
C PRO A 117 -1.03 -17.53 -8.99
N ILE A 118 -0.83 -16.23 -9.20
CA ILE A 118 -1.11 -15.17 -8.22
C ILE A 118 -2.40 -14.45 -8.58
N PHE A 119 -2.54 -13.88 -9.78
CA PHE A 119 -3.71 -13.07 -10.12
C PHE A 119 -5.01 -13.90 -10.19
N LYS A 120 -4.92 -15.22 -10.40
CA LYS A 120 -6.09 -16.11 -10.39
C LYS A 120 -6.69 -16.32 -9.00
N LEU A 121 -5.98 -15.90 -7.94
CA LEU A 121 -6.42 -16.09 -6.55
C LEU A 121 -7.42 -15.04 -6.08
N GLY A 122 -7.56 -13.92 -6.79
CA GLY A 122 -8.48 -12.84 -6.46
C GLY A 122 -7.90 -11.45 -6.70
N THR A 123 -8.42 -10.46 -5.97
CA THR A 123 -8.00 -9.05 -6.08
C THR A 123 -6.71 -8.83 -5.30
N TYR A 124 -5.65 -8.48 -6.01
CA TYR A 124 -4.45 -7.93 -5.40
C TYR A 124 -4.75 -6.59 -4.75
N THR A 125 -4.25 -6.36 -3.53
CA THR A 125 -4.30 -5.06 -2.83
C THR A 125 -3.03 -4.83 -1.99
N ASP A 126 -2.48 -3.62 -1.98
CA ASP A 126 -1.42 -3.21 -1.05
C ASP A 126 -1.90 -3.30 0.41
N PHE A 127 -0.98 -3.40 1.37
CA PHE A 127 -1.33 -3.56 2.79
C PHE A 127 -1.98 -2.32 3.40
N ASP A 128 -1.65 -1.13 2.89
CA ASP A 128 -2.20 0.14 3.35
C ASP A 128 -3.58 0.48 2.76
N VAL A 129 -4.12 -0.36 1.86
CA VAL A 129 -5.48 -0.23 1.34
C VAL A 129 -6.47 -0.87 2.33
N PRO A 130 -7.31 -0.08 3.04
CA PRO A 130 -8.33 -0.62 3.93
C PRO A 130 -9.46 -1.24 3.12
N ILE A 131 -9.88 -2.44 3.52
CA ILE A 131 -10.87 -3.23 2.80
C ILE A 131 -12.10 -3.49 3.66
N ASP A 132 -13.27 -3.29 3.07
CA ASP A 132 -14.57 -3.49 3.71
C ASP A 132 -15.59 -4.03 2.71
N THR A 133 -15.75 -5.36 2.69
CA THR A 133 -16.66 -6.08 1.79
C THR A 133 -17.96 -6.46 2.48
N THR A 134 -18.14 -6.09 3.75
CA THR A 134 -19.26 -6.51 4.61
C THR A 134 -20.64 -6.20 4.01
N ASN A 135 -20.76 -5.04 3.36
CA ASN A 135 -22.02 -4.54 2.80
C ASN A 135 -22.10 -4.70 1.27
N ILE A 136 -21.31 -5.60 0.70
CA ILE A 136 -21.16 -5.74 -0.75
C ILE A 136 -21.63 -7.13 -1.19
N PRO A 137 -22.35 -7.23 -2.34
CA PRO A 137 -22.73 -8.51 -2.92
C PRO A 137 -21.53 -9.43 -3.13
N SER A 138 -21.73 -10.74 -3.00
CA SER A 138 -20.69 -11.74 -3.27
C SER A 138 -20.30 -11.81 -4.75
N ASN A 139 -21.17 -11.36 -5.65
CA ASN A 139 -20.87 -11.23 -7.08
C ASN A 139 -21.42 -9.90 -7.59
N ILE A 140 -20.60 -9.18 -8.35
CA ILE A 140 -20.94 -7.89 -8.95
C ILE A 140 -20.86 -8.05 -10.46
N PRO A 141 -21.93 -7.73 -11.22
CA PRO A 141 -21.87 -7.72 -12.66
C PRO A 141 -20.98 -6.57 -13.14
N ILE A 142 -20.00 -6.89 -13.98
CA ILE A 142 -19.08 -5.91 -14.56
C ILE A 142 -18.95 -6.08 -16.08
N GLU A 143 -18.50 -5.04 -16.75
CA GLU A 143 -18.38 -4.98 -18.21
C GLU A 143 -16.98 -5.34 -18.72
N SER A 144 -15.96 -5.27 -17.85
CA SER A 144 -14.56 -5.55 -18.16
C SER A 144 -14.06 -6.84 -17.52
N PRO A 145 -13.18 -7.63 -18.18
CA PRO A 145 -12.58 -8.83 -17.58
C PRO A 145 -11.39 -8.50 -16.65
N LEU A 146 -11.01 -7.23 -16.54
CA LEU A 146 -9.92 -6.70 -15.73
C LEU A 146 -10.40 -5.42 -15.02
N LEU A 147 -10.03 -5.24 -13.75
CA LEU A 147 -10.23 -4.00 -13.02
C LEU A 147 -8.92 -3.49 -12.40
N LEU A 148 -8.73 -2.17 -12.41
CA LEU A 148 -7.62 -1.47 -11.77
C LEU A 148 -8.12 -0.24 -10.99
N ASN A 149 -7.28 0.27 -10.09
CA ASN A 149 -7.45 1.60 -9.52
C ASN A 149 -7.22 2.66 -10.60
N ILE A 150 -8.27 3.11 -11.27
CA ILE A 150 -8.18 4.15 -12.31
C ILE A 150 -8.97 5.38 -11.87
N GLY A 151 -8.26 6.49 -11.75
CA GLY A 151 -8.80 7.83 -11.69
C GLY A 151 -8.49 8.61 -12.96
N SER A 152 -8.95 9.86 -13.05
CA SER A 152 -8.56 10.73 -14.16
C SER A 152 -8.62 12.21 -13.80
N LEU A 153 -7.78 12.99 -14.49
CA LEU A 153 -7.84 14.45 -14.48
C LEU A 153 -8.47 14.94 -15.77
N LYS A 154 -9.62 15.59 -15.65
CA LYS A 154 -10.33 16.17 -16.77
C LYS A 154 -9.77 17.54 -17.14
N ILE A 155 -9.34 17.67 -18.38
CA ILE A 155 -8.80 18.91 -18.94
C ILE A 155 -9.51 19.23 -20.25
N GLY A 156 -10.57 20.04 -20.18
CA GLY A 156 -11.39 20.37 -21.35
C GLY A 156 -12.07 19.12 -21.94
N LYS A 157 -11.69 18.74 -23.17
CA LYS A 157 -12.18 17.54 -23.87
C LYS A 157 -11.26 16.32 -23.71
N LYS A 158 -10.15 16.48 -23.00
CA LYS A 158 -9.17 15.43 -22.73
C LYS A 158 -9.29 14.94 -21.30
N GLU A 159 -8.87 13.70 -21.09
CA GLU A 159 -8.74 13.03 -19.80
C GLU A 159 -7.31 12.53 -19.69
N PHE A 160 -6.61 12.96 -18.63
CA PHE A 160 -5.32 12.42 -18.24
C PHE A 160 -5.58 11.21 -17.34
N ILE A 161 -5.10 10.04 -17.76
CA ILE A 161 -5.34 8.76 -17.10
C ILE A 161 -4.41 8.63 -15.91
N LEU A 162 -4.96 8.31 -14.75
CA LEU A 162 -4.19 7.95 -13.56
C LEU A 162 -4.55 6.53 -13.17
N ALA A 163 -3.81 5.57 -13.73
CA ALA A 163 -3.87 4.20 -13.29
C ALA A 163 -2.91 4.01 -12.12
N ASN A 164 -3.35 3.26 -11.11
CA ASN A 164 -2.54 2.79 -10.01
C ASN A 164 -2.64 1.27 -9.92
N ASN A 165 -1.58 0.65 -9.41
CA ASN A 165 -1.47 -0.81 -9.30
C ASN A 165 -1.48 -1.28 -7.84
N ASP A 166 -1.86 -0.40 -6.91
CA ASP A 166 -2.12 -0.67 -5.50
C ASP A 166 -3.30 -1.63 -5.29
N PHE A 167 -4.20 -1.75 -6.27
CA PHE A 167 -5.09 -2.91 -6.39
C PHE A 167 -5.49 -3.23 -7.83
N VAL A 168 -5.51 -4.53 -8.13
CA VAL A 168 -5.74 -5.11 -9.47
C VAL A 168 -6.57 -6.39 -9.34
N ALA A 169 -7.56 -6.58 -10.21
CA ALA A 169 -8.31 -7.82 -10.31
C ALA A 169 -8.39 -8.30 -11.76
N ILE A 170 -8.01 -9.56 -12.00
CA ILE A 170 -8.29 -10.26 -13.26
C ILE A 170 -9.48 -11.17 -13.00
N ILE A 171 -10.62 -10.85 -13.61
CA ILE A 171 -11.91 -11.50 -13.36
C ILE A 171 -12.10 -12.69 -14.28
N ASP A 172 -11.63 -12.59 -15.52
CA ASP A 172 -11.65 -13.65 -16.52
C ASP A 172 -10.33 -13.59 -17.31
N ASP A 173 -9.43 -14.52 -17.05
CA ASP A 173 -8.08 -14.54 -17.64
C ASP A 173 -8.09 -14.88 -19.14
N VAL A 174 -9.08 -15.66 -19.58
CA VAL A 174 -9.27 -15.99 -20.98
C VAL A 174 -9.73 -14.75 -21.76
N ALA A 175 -10.70 -14.02 -21.23
CA ALA A 175 -11.20 -12.80 -21.84
C ALA A 175 -10.22 -11.62 -21.74
N ALA A 176 -9.48 -11.50 -20.63
CA ALA A 176 -8.47 -10.47 -20.41
C ALA A 176 -7.09 -10.81 -21.02
N LYS A 177 -6.97 -11.93 -21.75
CA LYS A 177 -5.68 -12.43 -22.26
C LYS A 177 -4.86 -11.36 -22.98
N LYS A 178 -5.52 -10.55 -23.82
CA LYS A 178 -4.85 -9.52 -24.61
C LYS A 178 -4.30 -8.39 -23.74
N GLU A 179 -5.05 -7.96 -22.74
CA GLU A 179 -4.66 -6.95 -21.76
C GLU A 179 -3.51 -7.46 -20.90
N ILE A 180 -3.59 -8.71 -20.44
CA ILE A 180 -2.53 -9.39 -19.66
C ILE A 180 -1.24 -9.47 -20.49
N GLU A 181 -1.31 -9.97 -21.72
CA GLU A 181 -0.15 -10.09 -22.62
C GLU A 181 0.48 -8.73 -22.92
N ARG A 182 -0.33 -7.68 -23.10
CA ARG A 182 0.15 -6.30 -23.29
C ARG A 182 0.94 -5.82 -22.07
N VAL A 183 0.39 -5.99 -20.87
CA VAL A 183 1.07 -5.60 -19.64
C VAL A 183 2.36 -6.40 -19.49
N GLN A 184 2.30 -7.73 -19.54
CA GLN A 184 3.48 -8.58 -19.39
C GLN A 184 4.57 -8.25 -20.42
N SER A 185 4.22 -8.01 -21.68
CA SER A 185 5.17 -7.63 -22.73
C SER A 185 5.78 -6.25 -22.49
N GLY A 186 4.97 -5.28 -22.05
CA GLY A 186 5.43 -3.95 -21.69
C GLY A 186 6.41 -3.98 -20.51
N LEU A 187 6.08 -4.75 -19.46
CA LEU A 187 6.98 -4.97 -18.32
C LEU A 187 8.30 -5.59 -18.77
N LEU A 188 8.26 -6.66 -19.57
CA LEU A 188 9.46 -7.33 -20.09
C LEU A 188 10.36 -6.38 -20.89
N ALA A 189 9.76 -5.57 -21.77
CA ALA A 189 10.49 -4.61 -22.59
C ALA A 189 11.24 -3.60 -21.69
N THR A 190 10.54 -2.98 -20.75
CA THR A 190 11.12 -1.92 -19.91
C THR A 190 12.07 -2.46 -18.83
N LEU A 191 11.87 -3.69 -18.36
CA LEU A 191 12.80 -4.38 -17.46
C LEU A 191 14.12 -4.68 -18.16
N ALA A 192 14.06 -5.23 -19.38
CA ALA A 192 15.24 -5.56 -20.19
C ALA A 192 15.99 -4.30 -20.66
N GLN A 193 15.25 -3.27 -21.05
CA GLN A 193 15.77 -2.01 -21.53
C GLN A 193 14.89 -0.87 -21.02
N TYR A 194 15.41 -0.11 -20.05
CA TYR A 194 14.66 1.02 -19.50
C TYR A 194 14.51 2.11 -20.57
N ASP A 195 13.28 2.50 -20.84
CA ASP A 195 12.93 3.70 -21.59
C ASP A 195 11.55 4.17 -21.15
N THR A 196 11.30 5.46 -21.27
CA THR A 196 10.01 6.07 -20.96
C THR A 196 9.76 7.27 -21.85
N ASP A 197 8.55 7.34 -22.38
CA ASP A 197 8.06 8.43 -23.22
C ASP A 197 6.99 9.28 -22.51
N PHE A 198 6.85 9.09 -21.19
CA PHE A 198 5.76 9.65 -20.40
C PHE A 198 5.70 11.17 -20.49
N ILE A 199 6.85 11.83 -20.34
CA ILE A 199 6.94 13.30 -20.36
C ILE A 199 6.64 13.81 -21.77
N GLU A 200 7.24 13.22 -22.79
CA GLU A 200 7.11 13.62 -24.18
C GLU A 200 5.68 13.45 -24.71
N LYS A 201 5.05 12.29 -24.45
CA LYS A 201 3.66 12.03 -24.85
C LYS A 201 2.68 12.95 -24.11
N THR A 202 2.87 13.12 -22.79
CA THR A 202 2.01 13.99 -21.99
C THR A 202 2.10 15.44 -22.46
N GLU A 203 3.31 15.93 -22.71
CA GLU A 203 3.52 17.29 -23.23
C GLU A 203 2.92 17.48 -24.61
N LYS A 204 3.15 16.53 -25.52
CA LYS A 204 2.61 16.58 -26.88
C LYS A 204 1.09 16.70 -26.88
N GLU A 205 0.39 15.91 -26.08
CA GLU A 205 -1.08 15.89 -26.03
C GLU A 205 -1.69 17.08 -25.27
N LEU A 206 -1.00 17.63 -24.26
CA LEU A 206 -1.54 18.73 -23.45
C LEU A 206 -1.17 20.12 -23.99
N ILE A 207 0.00 20.31 -24.59
CA ILE A 207 0.48 21.63 -25.06
C ILE A 207 -0.30 22.13 -26.28
N THR A 208 -0.88 21.22 -27.07
CA THR A 208 -1.65 21.53 -28.29
C THR A 208 -2.96 22.26 -28.01
N ASP A 209 -3.55 22.13 -26.81
CA ASP A 209 -4.98 22.41 -26.64
C ASP A 209 -5.36 23.65 -25.80
N SER A 210 -4.47 24.32 -25.04
CA SER A 210 -4.83 25.56 -24.29
C SER A 210 -3.67 26.18 -23.48
N PHE A 211 -3.75 27.50 -23.21
CA PHE A 211 -2.88 28.22 -22.23
C PHE A 211 -2.96 27.63 -20.81
N ILE A 212 -4.15 27.19 -20.40
CA ILE A 212 -4.38 26.54 -19.10
C ILE A 212 -3.65 25.20 -19.03
N ASN A 213 -3.62 24.44 -20.12
CA ASN A 213 -2.93 23.16 -20.18
C ASN A 213 -1.42 23.32 -20.05
N ARG A 214 -0.84 24.37 -20.67
CA ARG A 214 0.58 24.69 -20.49
C ARG A 214 0.92 25.05 -19.05
N TYR A 215 0.02 25.74 -18.35
CA TYR A 215 0.18 26.04 -16.93
C TYR A 215 0.13 24.74 -16.09
N ILE A 216 -0.82 23.84 -16.35
CA ILE A 216 -0.91 22.53 -15.67
C ILE A 216 0.33 21.67 -15.91
N VAL A 217 0.82 21.59 -17.14
CA VAL A 217 2.07 20.88 -17.47
C VAL A 217 3.24 21.48 -16.69
N LYS A 218 3.32 22.81 -16.59
CA LYS A 218 4.35 23.48 -15.77
C LYS A 218 4.22 23.14 -14.28
N LEU A 219 3.00 22.99 -13.76
CA LEU A 219 2.75 22.55 -12.38
C LEU A 219 3.17 21.10 -12.17
N MET A 220 2.85 20.19 -13.10
CA MET A 220 3.28 18.79 -13.04
C MET A 220 4.80 18.64 -13.14
N LYS A 221 5.47 19.51 -13.92
CA LYS A 221 6.94 19.62 -13.98
C LYS A 221 7.58 20.14 -12.70
N ASN A 222 6.85 20.92 -11.91
CA ASN A 222 7.35 21.39 -10.60
C ASN A 222 7.34 20.28 -9.53
N ARG A 223 6.78 19.10 -9.83
CA ARG A 223 6.90 17.92 -9.00
C ARG A 223 8.28 17.30 -9.18
N SER A 224 8.92 16.89 -8.09
CA SER A 224 10.26 16.33 -8.14
C SER A 224 10.30 15.03 -8.95
N GLU A 225 9.25 14.21 -8.93
CA GLU A 225 9.20 12.94 -9.65
C GLU A 225 9.21 13.12 -11.17
N SER A 226 8.42 14.05 -11.72
CA SER A 226 8.41 14.32 -13.17
C SER A 226 9.78 14.77 -13.69
N LEU A 227 10.49 15.56 -12.89
CA LEU A 227 11.86 15.98 -13.20
C LEU A 227 12.83 14.79 -13.22
N TYR A 228 12.69 13.84 -12.29
CA TYR A 228 13.60 12.71 -12.17
C TYR A 228 13.27 11.58 -13.15
N ILE A 229 12.03 11.49 -13.65
CA ILE A 229 11.71 10.69 -14.84
C ILE A 229 12.57 11.18 -16.02
N ALA A 230 12.55 12.47 -16.32
CA ALA A 230 13.35 13.05 -17.41
C ALA A 230 14.86 12.81 -17.19
N LYS A 231 15.38 13.12 -16.00
CA LYS A 231 16.79 12.88 -15.67
C LYS A 231 17.19 11.40 -15.76
N SER A 232 16.31 10.48 -15.34
CA SER A 232 16.61 9.04 -15.37
C SER A 232 16.79 8.52 -16.80
N LYS A 233 16.12 9.14 -17.77
CA LYS A 233 16.27 8.82 -19.19
C LYS A 233 17.62 9.29 -19.74
N GLU A 234 18.09 10.46 -19.30
CA GLU A 234 19.40 11.00 -19.69
C GLU A 234 20.60 10.16 -19.19
N LEU A 235 20.39 9.27 -18.21
CA LEU A 235 21.42 8.35 -17.73
C LEU A 235 21.75 7.24 -18.74
N ILE A 236 20.86 7.03 -19.72
CA ILE A 236 21.04 6.03 -20.76
C ILE A 236 21.71 6.73 -21.94
N SER A 237 22.94 6.34 -22.24
CA SER A 237 23.50 6.70 -23.54
C SER A 237 22.71 5.94 -24.63
N PRO A 238 22.35 6.58 -25.75
CA PRO A 238 21.61 5.96 -26.85
C PRO A 238 22.22 4.62 -27.33
N ASP A 239 23.53 4.46 -27.13
CA ASP A 239 24.31 3.32 -27.61
C ASP A 239 24.58 2.23 -26.56
N THR A 240 24.12 2.39 -25.31
CA THR A 240 24.26 1.37 -24.25
C THR A 240 22.89 0.96 -23.69
N PRO A 241 22.26 -0.10 -24.21
CA PRO A 241 21.07 -0.65 -23.60
C PRO A 241 21.38 -1.11 -22.17
N ASN A 242 20.69 -0.52 -21.19
CA ASN A 242 20.80 -0.87 -19.78
C ASN A 242 19.44 -1.30 -19.22
N SER A 243 19.44 -2.45 -18.54
CA SER A 243 18.27 -2.91 -17.80
C SER A 243 17.95 -1.94 -16.67
N SER A 244 16.67 -1.89 -16.28
CA SER A 244 16.26 -1.02 -15.18
C SER A 244 17.01 -1.30 -13.88
N LEU A 245 17.33 -2.57 -13.60
CA LEU A 245 18.14 -3.00 -12.46
C LEU A 245 19.53 -2.37 -12.49
N LYS A 246 20.23 -2.40 -13.63
CA LYS A 246 21.57 -1.81 -13.77
C LYS A 246 21.56 -0.30 -13.55
N ILE A 247 20.52 0.40 -14.02
CA ILE A 247 20.38 1.84 -13.80
C ILE A 247 20.16 2.13 -12.32
N ARG A 248 19.29 1.36 -11.64
CA ARG A 248 19.11 1.49 -10.19
C ARG A 248 20.38 1.19 -9.41
N ALA A 249 21.15 0.18 -9.82
CA ALA A 249 22.44 -0.16 -9.24
C ALA A 249 23.45 1.00 -9.38
N TYR A 250 23.57 1.56 -10.59
CA TYR A 250 24.42 2.72 -10.85
C TYR A 250 24.02 3.94 -10.02
N ILE A 251 22.72 4.26 -9.96
CA ILE A 251 22.21 5.34 -9.10
C ILE A 251 22.51 5.08 -7.63
N HIS A 252 22.34 3.84 -7.16
CA HIS A 252 22.68 3.49 -5.79
C HIS A 252 24.16 3.76 -5.51
N GLU A 253 25.07 3.32 -6.37
CA GLU A 253 26.50 3.56 -6.23
C GLU A 253 26.82 5.07 -6.18
N MET A 254 26.31 5.86 -7.12
CA MET A 254 26.59 7.30 -7.21
C MET A 254 26.03 8.11 -6.02
N MET A 255 24.97 7.63 -5.38
CA MET A 255 24.30 8.37 -4.30
C MET A 255 24.76 7.96 -2.88
N MET A 256 25.57 6.91 -2.75
CA MET A 256 26.03 6.43 -1.44
C MET A 256 27.33 7.09 -0.96
N ASN A 257 28.12 7.66 -1.87
CA ASN A 257 29.40 8.33 -1.56
C ASN A 257 29.38 9.80 -1.99
N LYS A 258 29.84 10.69 -1.11
CA LYS A 258 29.89 12.15 -1.38
C LYS A 258 30.77 12.49 -2.59
N VAL A 259 31.89 11.80 -2.78
CA VAL A 259 32.82 12.04 -3.90
C VAL A 259 32.16 11.65 -5.21
N ASP A 260 31.55 10.46 -5.25
CA ASP A 260 30.88 9.96 -6.45
C ASP A 260 29.64 10.80 -6.78
N PHE A 261 28.87 11.23 -5.76
CA PHE A 261 27.75 12.14 -5.94
C PHE A 261 28.20 13.48 -6.55
N LEU A 262 29.27 14.09 -6.03
CA LEU A 262 29.78 15.35 -6.58
C LEU A 262 30.30 15.16 -8.01
N ASN A 263 31.00 14.06 -8.29
CA ASN A 263 31.45 13.72 -9.64
C ASN A 263 30.28 13.52 -10.60
N PHE A 264 29.23 12.82 -10.16
CA PHE A 264 28.00 12.62 -10.90
C PHE A 264 27.28 13.95 -11.21
N LYS A 265 27.39 14.94 -10.31
CA LYS A 265 26.81 16.28 -10.47
C LYS A 265 27.65 17.25 -11.27
N LYS A 266 28.86 16.88 -11.66
CA LYS A 266 29.83 17.74 -12.32
C LYS A 266 29.41 18.01 -13.76
N ILE A 267 29.38 19.28 -14.17
CA ILE A 267 29.01 19.68 -15.54
C ILE A 267 30.23 20.03 -16.39
N SER A 268 31.34 20.42 -15.75
CA SER A 268 32.61 20.73 -16.41
C SER A 268 33.79 20.08 -15.68
N PRO A 269 34.82 19.57 -16.37
CA PRO A 269 36.04 19.04 -15.75
C PRO A 269 36.71 20.00 -14.76
N THR A 270 36.56 21.31 -14.95
CA THR A 270 37.17 22.37 -14.12
C THR A 270 36.36 22.76 -12.89
N GLU A 271 35.13 22.26 -12.75
CA GLU A 271 34.25 22.61 -11.62
C GLU A 271 34.81 22.03 -10.31
N THR A 272 34.99 22.87 -9.29
CA THR A 272 35.43 22.43 -7.96
C THR A 272 34.25 21.89 -7.15
N SER A 273 34.50 21.10 -6.11
CA SER A 273 33.45 20.61 -5.22
C SER A 273 32.61 21.76 -4.61
N GLN A 274 33.23 22.90 -4.29
CA GLN A 274 32.52 24.04 -3.73
C GLN A 274 31.60 24.71 -4.76
N ASP A 275 32.04 24.79 -6.02
CA ASP A 275 31.22 25.33 -7.11
C ASP A 275 29.96 24.48 -7.32
N ILE A 276 30.12 23.16 -7.30
CA ILE A 276 29.02 22.19 -7.39
C ILE A 276 28.03 22.40 -6.24
N ILE A 277 28.51 22.46 -4.99
CA ILE A 277 27.66 22.66 -3.80
C ILE A 277 26.88 23.98 -3.91
N ASN A 278 27.56 25.07 -4.27
CA ASN A 278 26.94 26.39 -4.42
C ASN A 278 25.85 26.38 -5.50
N ARG A 279 26.08 25.68 -6.61
CA ARG A 279 25.09 25.51 -7.67
C ARG A 279 23.90 24.67 -7.21
N LEU A 280 24.13 23.53 -6.56
CA LEU A 280 23.06 22.68 -6.01
C LEU A 280 22.20 23.44 -5.00
N ARG A 281 22.79 24.31 -4.16
CA ARG A 281 22.04 25.19 -3.25
C ARG A 281 21.15 26.16 -4.01
N LYS A 282 21.66 26.79 -5.08
CA LYS A 282 20.86 27.69 -5.93
C LYS A 282 19.73 26.96 -6.64
N GLU A 283 19.99 25.76 -7.16
CA GLU A 283 18.97 24.91 -7.78
C GLU A 283 17.88 24.54 -6.77
N LEU A 284 18.24 24.14 -5.55
CA LEU A 284 17.27 23.81 -4.51
C LEU A 284 16.48 25.05 -4.04
N GLN A 285 17.14 26.20 -3.88
CA GLN A 285 16.51 27.48 -3.57
C GLN A 285 15.47 27.88 -4.64
N SER A 286 15.75 27.60 -5.92
CA SER A 286 14.82 27.94 -7.01
C SER A 286 13.48 27.17 -6.96
N GLN A 287 13.42 26.06 -6.20
CA GLN A 287 12.20 25.29 -6.00
C GLN A 287 11.24 25.96 -4.99
N LEU A 288 11.72 26.91 -4.18
CA LEU A 288 10.89 27.66 -3.22
C LEU A 288 10.06 28.72 -3.95
N ASN A 289 8.83 28.36 -4.31
CA ASN A 289 7.86 29.24 -4.96
C ASN A 289 6.48 29.21 -4.27
N LEU A 290 5.57 30.08 -4.70
CA LEU A 290 4.23 30.22 -4.09
C LEU A 290 3.42 28.91 -4.15
N ILE A 291 3.52 28.15 -5.24
CA ILE A 291 2.80 26.87 -5.38
C ILE A 291 3.36 25.87 -4.37
N LYS A 292 4.69 25.78 -4.26
CA LYS A 292 5.36 24.92 -3.27
C LYS A 292 4.96 25.30 -1.85
N TYR A 293 4.87 26.59 -1.54
CA TYR A 293 4.42 27.07 -0.24
C TYR A 293 2.96 26.69 0.05
N LEU A 294 2.05 26.88 -0.91
CA LEU A 294 0.61 26.66 -0.71
C LEU A 294 0.20 25.19 -0.67
N PHE A 295 0.83 24.35 -1.49
CA PHE A 295 0.41 22.95 -1.69
C PHE A 295 1.42 21.92 -1.17
N PHE A 296 2.65 22.32 -0.87
CA PHE A 296 3.75 21.44 -0.44
C PHE A 296 4.50 22.05 0.75
N SER A 297 3.76 22.62 1.71
CA SER A 297 4.29 23.46 2.78
C SER A 297 5.33 22.79 3.67
N LYS A 298 5.19 21.48 3.94
CA LYS A 298 6.17 20.68 4.68
C LYS A 298 7.48 20.56 3.90
N GLU A 299 7.42 20.18 2.62
CA GLU A 299 8.61 20.12 1.76
C GLU A 299 9.27 21.50 1.59
N TYR A 300 8.46 22.56 1.45
CA TYR A 300 8.95 23.94 1.43
C TYR A 300 9.75 24.25 2.70
N SER A 301 9.24 23.89 3.87
CA SER A 301 9.88 24.12 5.16
C SER A 301 11.16 23.30 5.31
N LEU A 302 11.14 22.04 4.86
CA LEU A 302 12.30 21.15 4.85
C LEU A 302 13.42 21.69 3.95
N ILE A 303 13.08 22.15 2.74
CA ILE A 303 14.04 22.77 1.82
C ILE A 303 14.69 23.98 2.48
N LYS A 304 13.90 24.86 3.12
CA LYS A 304 14.43 26.05 3.81
C LYS A 304 15.42 25.66 4.91
N TYR A 305 15.05 24.70 5.75
CA TYR A 305 15.92 24.20 6.81
C TYR A 305 17.24 23.60 6.25
N THR A 306 17.16 22.80 5.19
CA THR A 306 18.36 22.22 4.57
C THR A 306 19.27 23.29 3.95
N LEU A 307 18.71 24.35 3.35
CA LEU A 307 19.49 25.45 2.78
C LEU A 307 20.29 26.23 3.84
N GLU A 308 19.82 26.24 5.09
CA GLU A 308 20.52 26.85 6.23
C GLU A 308 21.56 25.92 6.87
N ALA A 309 21.52 24.62 6.55
CA ALA A 309 22.45 23.63 7.10
C ALA A 309 23.86 23.75 6.48
N ASN A 310 24.87 23.23 7.19
CA ASN A 310 26.24 23.14 6.68
C ASN A 310 26.33 22.20 5.46
N ASP A 311 27.44 22.28 4.71
CA ASP A 311 27.60 21.55 3.45
C ASP A 311 27.49 20.03 3.61
N GLU A 312 27.95 19.49 4.73
CA GLU A 312 27.82 18.07 5.03
C GLU A 312 26.36 17.63 5.17
N LYS A 313 25.57 18.30 6.02
CA LYS A 313 24.16 17.97 6.21
C LYS A 313 23.34 18.24 4.95
N PHE A 314 23.68 19.31 4.22
CA PHE A 314 23.05 19.64 2.95
C PHE A 314 23.26 18.54 1.91
N LEU A 315 24.50 18.08 1.74
CA LEU A 315 24.83 17.01 0.79
C LEU A 315 24.18 15.69 1.19
N SER A 316 24.25 15.29 2.47
CA SER A 316 23.61 14.05 2.94
C SER A 316 22.10 14.05 2.67
N TYR A 317 21.43 15.19 2.89
CA TYR A 317 20.02 15.34 2.56
C TYR A 317 19.77 15.22 1.05
N LEU A 318 20.54 15.94 0.22
CA LEU A 318 20.36 15.89 -1.23
C LEU A 318 20.61 14.49 -1.79
N MET A 319 21.71 13.84 -1.41
CA MET A 319 22.04 12.48 -1.82
C MET A 319 20.88 11.52 -1.56
N LYS A 320 20.33 11.56 -0.34
CA LYS A 320 19.18 10.72 0.04
C LYS A 320 17.91 11.07 -0.75
N LYS A 321 17.59 12.37 -0.87
CA LYS A 321 16.41 12.84 -1.61
C LYS A 321 16.49 12.45 -3.09
N GLU A 322 17.63 12.67 -3.71
CA GLU A 322 17.90 12.34 -5.12
C GLU A 322 17.82 10.84 -5.36
N HIS A 323 18.43 10.04 -4.47
CA HIS A 323 18.39 8.58 -4.53
C HIS A 323 16.95 8.06 -4.53
N ASP A 324 16.13 8.47 -3.56
CA ASP A 324 14.73 8.07 -3.49
C ASP A 324 13.93 8.52 -4.72
N LEU A 325 14.15 9.75 -5.22
CA LEU A 325 13.45 10.26 -6.41
C LEU A 325 13.82 9.52 -7.70
N TYR A 326 15.09 9.19 -7.91
CA TYR A 326 15.51 8.37 -9.05
C TYR A 326 14.94 6.97 -8.96
N LEU A 327 15.09 6.30 -7.81
CA LEU A 327 14.54 4.95 -7.61
C LEU A 327 13.03 4.96 -7.86
N LYS A 328 12.31 5.92 -7.28
CA LYS A 328 10.87 6.04 -7.46
C LYS A 328 10.50 6.20 -8.92
N SER A 329 11.16 7.13 -9.62
CA SER A 329 10.91 7.42 -11.04
C SER A 329 11.17 6.21 -11.94
N ILE A 330 12.24 5.45 -11.69
CA ILE A 330 12.56 4.25 -12.46
C ILE A 330 11.52 3.16 -12.19
N VAL A 331 11.14 2.91 -10.93
CA VAL A 331 10.17 1.87 -10.57
C VAL A 331 8.79 2.15 -11.17
N ILE A 332 8.26 3.37 -11.02
CA ILE A 332 6.92 3.70 -11.55
C ILE A 332 6.85 3.61 -13.08
N CYS A 333 7.97 3.85 -13.76
CA CYS A 333 8.09 3.76 -15.22
C CYS A 333 8.47 2.36 -15.73
N THR A 334 8.81 1.40 -14.86
CA THR A 334 9.24 0.05 -15.26
C THR A 334 8.20 -1.01 -14.96
N THR A 335 7.65 -0.99 -13.75
CA THR A 335 6.64 -1.97 -13.31
C THR A 335 5.43 -1.36 -12.63
N GLY A 336 5.58 -0.11 -12.20
CA GLY A 336 4.52 0.60 -11.50
C GLY A 336 3.51 1.29 -12.42
N PRO A 337 2.76 2.27 -11.87
CA PRO A 337 1.53 2.79 -12.47
C PRO A 337 1.67 3.35 -13.89
N ILE A 338 2.77 4.04 -14.18
CA ILE A 338 2.98 4.66 -15.50
C ILE A 338 3.15 3.58 -16.55
N GLN A 339 3.95 2.54 -16.27
CA GLN A 339 4.15 1.45 -17.22
C GLN A 339 2.86 0.64 -17.45
N ILE A 340 2.07 0.41 -16.40
CA ILE A 340 0.77 -0.27 -16.53
C ILE A 340 -0.18 0.53 -17.42
N ALA A 341 -0.28 1.85 -17.20
CA ALA A 341 -1.09 2.74 -18.04
C ALA A 341 -0.61 2.71 -19.50
N ASN A 342 0.70 2.82 -19.74
CA ASN A 342 1.29 2.77 -21.07
C ASN A 342 0.97 1.44 -21.77
N SER A 343 1.15 0.32 -21.06
CA SER A 343 0.96 -1.02 -21.64
C SER A 343 -0.50 -1.30 -21.99
N LEU A 344 -1.45 -0.86 -21.16
CA LEU A 344 -2.88 -1.08 -21.39
C LEU A 344 -3.46 -0.16 -22.45
N PHE A 345 -3.11 1.13 -22.42
CA PHE A 345 -3.80 2.17 -23.18
C PHE A 345 -2.97 2.75 -24.34
N ASN A 346 -1.65 2.51 -24.34
CA ASN A 346 -0.66 3.08 -25.27
C ASN A 346 -0.56 4.63 -25.26
N ASP A 347 -1.31 5.26 -24.36
CA ASP A 347 -1.44 6.71 -24.19
C ASP A 347 -1.69 7.03 -22.71
N TYR A 348 -1.28 8.22 -22.28
CA TYR A 348 -1.56 8.75 -20.93
C TYR A 348 -2.68 9.81 -20.94
N VAL A 349 -2.95 10.38 -22.11
CA VAL A 349 -3.95 11.43 -22.31
C VAL A 349 -4.83 11.02 -23.49
N VAL A 350 -6.14 10.99 -23.27
CA VAL A 350 -7.10 10.54 -24.28
C VAL A 350 -8.27 11.51 -24.38
N ASN A 351 -9.05 11.43 -25.46
CA ASN A 351 -10.32 12.14 -25.54
C ASN A 351 -11.34 11.55 -24.56
N ILE A 352 -12.22 12.40 -24.03
CA ILE A 352 -13.25 12.00 -23.04
C ILE A 352 -14.15 10.86 -23.53
N ASP A 353 -14.45 10.79 -24.83
CA ASP A 353 -15.29 9.73 -25.38
C ASP A 353 -14.56 8.38 -25.41
N LYS A 354 -13.26 8.38 -25.74
CA LYS A 354 -12.40 7.18 -25.66
C LYS A 354 -12.29 6.74 -24.19
N PHE A 355 -12.06 7.69 -23.27
CA PHE A 355 -11.97 7.40 -21.85
C PHE A 355 -13.23 6.70 -21.32
N ARG A 356 -14.42 7.28 -21.57
CA ARG A 356 -15.70 6.75 -21.07
C ARG A 356 -16.03 5.36 -21.62
N LYS A 357 -15.68 5.09 -22.88
CA LYS A 357 -16.02 3.83 -23.55
C LYS A 357 -15.01 2.72 -23.30
N GLU A 358 -13.73 3.05 -23.27
CA GLU A 358 -12.64 2.06 -23.33
C GLU A 358 -11.84 1.94 -22.03
N ILE A 359 -11.85 2.95 -21.16
CA ILE A 359 -10.95 3.00 -19.97
C ILE A 359 -11.75 2.99 -18.67
N GLN A 360 -12.79 3.82 -18.59
CA GLN A 360 -13.63 3.94 -17.40
C GLN A 360 -14.25 2.59 -16.97
N PRO A 361 -14.69 1.68 -17.88
CA PRO A 361 -15.21 0.36 -17.48
C PRO A 361 -14.17 -0.58 -16.83
N LEU A 362 -12.87 -0.27 -16.92
CA LEU A 362 -11.79 -0.98 -16.22
C LEU A 362 -11.54 -0.43 -14.80
N SER A 363 -12.20 0.66 -14.41
CA SER A 363 -12.01 1.27 -13.10
C SER A 363 -12.90 0.63 -12.04
N PHE A 364 -12.35 0.30 -10.88
CA PHE A 364 -13.16 0.00 -9.69
C PHE A 364 -14.14 1.13 -9.35
N ASN A 365 -13.74 2.39 -9.56
CA ASN A 365 -14.56 3.57 -9.24
C ASN A 365 -15.83 3.65 -10.10
N TYR A 366 -15.82 3.08 -11.30
CA TYR A 366 -16.98 3.03 -12.18
C TYR A 366 -18.13 2.20 -11.59
N TYR A 367 -17.79 1.15 -10.83
CA TYR A 367 -18.76 0.24 -10.20
C TYR A 367 -19.07 0.60 -8.75
N GLY A 368 -18.61 1.75 -8.25
CA GLY A 368 -18.84 2.18 -6.85
C GLY A 368 -18.01 1.42 -5.81
N LEU A 369 -16.94 0.73 -6.23
CA LEU A 369 -16.13 -0.13 -5.37
C LEU A 369 -15.11 0.61 -4.50
N GLN A 370 -14.92 1.92 -4.68
CA GLN A 370 -14.02 2.75 -3.87
C GLN A 370 -14.37 2.76 -2.37
N ASN A 371 -15.62 2.48 -2.03
CA ASN A 371 -16.06 2.37 -0.63
C ASN A 371 -15.64 1.03 0.00
N ALA A 372 -15.37 0.03 -0.84
CA ALA A 372 -14.88 -1.29 -0.45
C ALA A 372 -13.36 -1.29 -0.34
N PHE A 373 -12.69 -0.76 -1.36
CA PHE A 373 -11.24 -0.69 -1.50
C PHE A 373 -10.82 0.77 -1.33
N ARG A 374 -10.57 1.17 -0.07
CA ARG A 374 -10.46 2.59 0.33
C ARG A 374 -9.04 3.12 0.17
N SER A 375 -8.48 3.05 -1.03
CA SER A 375 -7.13 3.57 -1.24
C SER A 375 -7.08 5.09 -1.11
N GLN A 376 -6.15 5.57 -0.30
CA GLN A 376 -5.80 6.98 -0.23
C GLN A 376 -4.98 7.41 -1.45
N ASN A 377 -4.32 6.46 -2.13
CA ASN A 377 -3.59 6.65 -3.39
C ASN A 377 -4.51 6.55 -4.63
N SER A 378 -5.76 6.98 -4.50
CA SER A 378 -6.72 7.04 -5.59
C SER A 378 -7.24 8.46 -5.76
N ILE A 379 -7.47 8.85 -7.01
CA ILE A 379 -8.26 10.05 -7.30
C ILE A 379 -9.59 9.66 -7.94
N PRO A 380 -10.65 10.46 -7.76
CA PRO A 380 -11.89 10.24 -8.46
C PRO A 380 -11.74 10.30 -9.99
N LEU A 381 -12.70 9.70 -10.69
CA LEU A 381 -12.85 9.89 -12.13
C LEU A 381 -13.29 11.33 -12.41
N HIS A 382 -12.74 11.93 -13.46
CA HIS A 382 -13.03 13.30 -13.91
C HIS A 382 -12.67 14.38 -12.87
N GLU A 383 -11.62 14.15 -12.07
CA GLU A 383 -11.14 15.13 -11.10
C GLU A 383 -10.66 16.41 -11.81
N ASN A 384 -10.69 17.52 -11.10
CA ASN A 384 -10.18 18.80 -11.58
C ASN A 384 -8.73 19.06 -11.11
N VAL A 385 -8.11 20.10 -11.67
CA VAL A 385 -6.72 20.46 -11.38
C VAL A 385 -6.49 20.77 -9.89
N LEU A 386 -7.46 21.38 -9.22
CA LEU A 386 -7.32 21.71 -7.80
C LEU A 386 -7.38 20.46 -6.92
N GLY A 387 -8.26 19.52 -7.24
CA GLY A 387 -8.31 18.20 -6.60
C GLY A 387 -6.99 17.44 -6.80
N MET A 388 -6.46 17.45 -8.02
CA MET A 388 -5.14 16.90 -8.33
C MET A 388 -4.03 17.55 -7.50
N LEU A 389 -3.96 18.88 -7.41
CA LEU A 389 -2.90 19.55 -6.64
C LEU A 389 -2.96 19.23 -5.15
N LYS A 390 -4.17 19.06 -4.59
CA LYS A 390 -4.33 18.61 -3.21
C LYS A 390 -3.86 17.19 -3.02
N PHE A 391 -4.21 16.29 -3.94
CA PHE A 391 -3.75 14.90 -3.93
C PHE A 391 -2.22 14.80 -4.04
N LEU A 392 -1.62 15.53 -4.99
CA LEU A 392 -0.18 15.56 -5.20
C LEU A 392 0.60 16.21 -4.04
N GLY A 393 -0.04 17.07 -3.24
CA GLY A 393 0.58 17.79 -2.12
C GLY A 393 0.77 16.96 -0.85
N VAL A 394 0.24 15.74 -0.80
CA VAL A 394 0.37 14.83 0.35
C VAL A 394 1.74 14.15 0.34
N GLU A 395 2.32 13.87 1.51
CA GLU A 395 3.67 13.32 1.60
C GLU A 395 3.77 11.84 1.20
N ASP A 396 4.96 11.44 0.75
CA ASP A 396 5.29 10.04 0.50
C ASP A 396 5.17 9.22 1.80
N GLY A 397 4.51 8.07 1.74
CA GLY A 397 4.22 7.26 2.92
C GLY A 397 2.99 7.70 3.73
N GLU A 398 2.35 8.83 3.39
CA GLU A 398 0.99 9.17 3.86
C GLU A 398 -0.07 8.55 2.96
N LEU A 399 0.11 8.57 1.63
CA LEU A 399 -0.86 8.01 0.68
C LEU A 399 -0.59 6.57 0.23
N ASN A 400 0.67 6.13 0.25
CA ASN A 400 1.10 4.90 -0.43
C ASN A 400 2.21 4.13 0.31
N ASP A 401 2.31 2.82 0.07
CA ASP A 401 3.41 2.00 0.58
C ASP A 401 4.72 2.38 -0.12
N SER A 402 5.55 3.12 0.62
CA SER A 402 6.87 3.55 0.21
C SER A 402 7.98 2.80 0.95
N SER A 403 7.68 1.64 1.57
CA SER A 403 8.63 0.85 2.38
C SER A 403 9.85 0.31 1.60
N TRP A 404 9.83 0.40 0.27
CA TRP A 404 10.96 0.09 -0.61
C TRP A 404 11.89 1.30 -0.86
N LEU A 405 11.51 2.50 -0.44
CA LEU A 405 12.33 3.72 -0.41
C LEU A 405 12.95 3.95 0.98
N ASN A 406 14.06 4.69 1.07
CA ASN A 406 14.72 4.92 2.36
C ASN A 406 13.87 5.80 3.29
N THR A 407 13.31 6.88 2.76
CA THR A 407 12.37 7.75 3.51
C THR A 407 11.15 6.98 4.01
N GLY A 408 10.56 6.11 3.19
CA GLY A 408 9.43 5.28 3.60
C GLY A 408 9.79 4.27 4.70
N LYS A 409 10.96 3.64 4.63
CA LYS A 409 11.45 2.74 5.71
C LYS A 409 11.59 3.47 7.05
N GLU A 410 12.11 4.69 7.05
CA GLU A 410 12.24 5.48 8.28
C GLU A 410 10.89 5.89 8.88
N LEU A 411 9.94 6.31 8.03
CA LEU A 411 8.58 6.62 8.45
C LEU A 411 7.90 5.38 9.06
N GLN A 412 8.06 4.22 8.40
CA GLN A 412 7.53 2.96 8.87
C GLN A 412 8.17 2.53 10.20
N ALA A 413 9.49 2.68 10.36
CA ALA A 413 10.20 2.36 11.60
C ALA A 413 9.69 3.20 12.79
N SER A 414 9.40 4.49 12.56
CA SER A 414 8.82 5.38 13.57
C SER A 414 7.42 4.91 13.99
N ARG A 415 6.55 4.55 13.02
CA ARG A 415 5.21 4.01 13.29
C ARG A 415 5.27 2.67 14.02
N ILE A 416 6.12 1.75 13.58
CA ILE A 416 6.33 0.44 14.22
C ILE A 416 6.73 0.63 15.69
N LYS A 417 7.60 1.59 16.02
CA LYS A 417 7.98 1.87 17.40
C LYS A 417 6.77 2.31 18.26
N GLN A 418 5.92 3.18 17.72
CA GLN A 418 4.70 3.61 18.42
C GLN A 418 3.72 2.45 18.61
N LEU A 419 3.53 1.63 17.57
CA LEU A 419 2.66 0.45 17.64
C LEU A 419 3.18 -0.59 18.64
N ALA A 420 4.50 -0.80 18.71
CA ALA A 420 5.11 -1.70 19.68
C ALA A 420 4.93 -1.21 21.13
N MET A 421 5.07 0.10 21.38
CA MET A 421 4.76 0.68 22.69
C MET A 421 3.29 0.46 23.06
N ARG A 422 2.37 0.72 22.12
CA ARG A 422 0.94 0.48 22.32
C ARG A 422 0.62 -1.00 22.59
N GLN A 423 1.26 -1.92 21.86
CA GLN A 423 1.11 -3.36 22.07
C GLN A 423 1.54 -3.76 23.49
N GLN A 424 2.66 -3.23 23.99
CA GLN A 424 3.14 -3.49 25.35
C GLN A 424 2.19 -2.91 26.42
N GLU A 425 1.70 -1.68 26.22
CA GLU A 425 0.69 -1.08 27.10
C GLU A 425 -0.60 -1.92 27.16
N LEU A 426 -1.07 -2.40 26.01
CA LEU A 426 -2.25 -3.25 25.92
C LEU A 426 -2.02 -4.61 26.57
N ALA A 427 -0.84 -5.21 26.39
CA ALA A 427 -0.49 -6.48 27.03
C ALA A 427 -0.60 -6.41 28.58
N LEU A 428 -0.26 -5.26 29.17
CA LEU A 428 -0.39 -5.03 30.61
C LEU A 428 -1.82 -4.66 31.05
N SER A 429 -2.54 -3.87 30.25
CA SER A 429 -3.83 -3.28 30.63
C SER A 429 -5.05 -4.13 30.28
N LEU A 430 -4.97 -4.99 29.25
CA LEU A 430 -6.09 -5.83 28.80
C LEU A 430 -6.53 -6.82 29.90
N PRO A 431 -5.65 -7.63 30.53
CA PRO A 431 -6.07 -8.56 31.59
C PRO A 431 -6.79 -7.86 32.74
N LEU A 432 -6.27 -6.72 33.18
CA LEU A 432 -6.87 -5.90 34.25
C LEU A 432 -8.24 -5.34 33.85
N SER A 433 -8.38 -4.91 32.59
CA SER A 433 -9.62 -4.37 32.05
C SER A 433 -10.70 -5.45 31.95
N PHE A 434 -10.37 -6.63 31.43
CA PHE A 434 -11.29 -7.79 31.40
C PHE A 434 -11.66 -8.26 32.81
N SER A 435 -10.70 -8.31 33.74
CA SER A 435 -10.95 -8.67 35.15
C SER A 435 -11.90 -7.67 35.83
N THR A 436 -11.67 -6.38 35.62
CA THR A 436 -12.54 -5.32 36.16
C THR A 436 -13.96 -5.43 35.62
N ILE A 437 -14.11 -5.66 34.31
CA ILE A 437 -15.42 -5.86 33.68
C ILE A 437 -16.12 -7.10 34.24
N LYS A 438 -15.41 -8.24 34.37
CA LYS A 438 -15.94 -9.48 34.97
C LYS A 438 -16.50 -9.21 36.37
N ASN A 439 -15.70 -8.61 37.24
CA ASN A 439 -16.08 -8.31 38.62
C ASN A 439 -17.28 -7.34 38.69
N HIS A 440 -17.30 -6.30 37.85
CA HIS A 440 -18.43 -5.38 37.78
C HIS A 440 -19.71 -6.06 37.28
N LEU A 441 -19.60 -6.94 36.29
CA LEU A 441 -20.72 -7.69 35.73
C LEU A 441 -21.31 -8.66 36.76
N GLU A 442 -20.47 -9.41 37.47
CA GLU A 442 -20.87 -10.31 38.55
C GLU A 442 -21.58 -9.55 39.67
N ALA A 443 -21.00 -8.43 40.14
CA ALA A 443 -21.60 -7.58 41.15
C ALA A 443 -22.96 -6.99 40.69
N HIS A 444 -23.07 -6.56 39.44
CA HIS A 444 -24.31 -6.03 38.87
C HIS A 444 -25.41 -7.10 38.79
N ILE A 445 -25.06 -8.32 38.41
CA ILE A 445 -25.96 -9.47 38.36
C ILE A 445 -26.48 -9.82 39.76
N ILE A 446 -25.59 -9.85 40.76
CA ILE A 446 -25.96 -10.12 42.16
C ILE A 446 -26.91 -9.04 42.69
N ASN A 447 -26.58 -7.75 42.51
CA ASN A 447 -27.39 -6.65 43.02
C ASN A 447 -28.77 -6.53 42.34
N SER A 448 -28.84 -6.78 41.03
CA SER A 448 -30.08 -6.67 40.25
C SER A 448 -31.04 -7.84 40.44
N SER A 449 -30.56 -8.98 40.93
CA SER A 449 -31.37 -10.16 41.23
C SER A 449 -32.41 -9.96 42.35
N ARG A 450 -32.32 -8.85 43.11
CA ARG A 450 -33.21 -8.51 44.23
C ARG A 450 -34.53 -7.84 43.82
N VAL A 451 -34.69 -7.41 42.55
CA VAL A 451 -35.89 -6.73 42.05
C VAL A 451 -36.34 -7.38 40.74
N ILE A 452 -37.35 -8.27 40.78
CA ILE A 452 -37.75 -9.08 39.62
C ILE A 452 -39.02 -8.50 38.97
N ASN A 453 -38.85 -7.86 37.81
CA ASN A 453 -39.91 -7.61 36.82
C ASN A 453 -39.49 -8.23 35.48
N LYS A 454 -40.44 -8.45 34.55
CA LYS A 454 -40.22 -9.14 33.26
C LYS A 454 -39.08 -8.53 32.41
N ILE A 455 -38.96 -7.20 32.38
CA ILE A 455 -37.87 -6.46 31.69
C ILE A 455 -36.50 -6.78 32.32
N ASN A 456 -36.43 -6.99 33.64
CA ASN A 456 -35.20 -7.39 34.30
C ASN A 456 -34.81 -8.84 33.96
N GLN A 457 -35.74 -9.71 33.60
CA GLN A 457 -35.43 -11.11 33.27
C GLN A 457 -34.67 -11.25 31.94
N GLU A 458 -35.11 -10.53 30.89
CA GLU A 458 -34.42 -10.55 29.59
C GLU A 458 -33.03 -9.92 29.68
N LYS A 459 -32.93 -8.75 30.34
CA LYS A 459 -31.63 -8.12 30.62
C LYS A 459 -30.68 -9.07 31.36
N MET A 460 -31.15 -9.71 32.42
CA MET A 460 -30.33 -10.63 33.22
C MET A 460 -29.91 -11.88 32.45
N LYS A 461 -30.74 -12.36 31.51
CA LYS A 461 -30.38 -13.44 30.59
C LYS A 461 -29.22 -13.01 29.69
N THR A 462 -29.30 -11.83 29.08
CA THR A 462 -28.23 -11.27 28.24
C THR A 462 -26.93 -11.11 29.02
N LEU A 463 -26.98 -10.51 30.21
CA LEU A 463 -25.80 -10.31 31.04
C LEU A 463 -25.15 -11.64 31.47
N ARG A 464 -25.94 -12.68 31.75
CA ARG A 464 -25.41 -14.02 32.04
C ARG A 464 -24.77 -14.68 30.82
N LEU A 465 -25.32 -14.48 29.63
CA LEU A 465 -24.69 -14.97 28.39
C LEU A 465 -23.33 -14.32 28.16
N ILE A 466 -23.21 -13.02 28.41
CA ILE A 466 -21.93 -12.30 28.35
C ILE A 466 -20.97 -12.81 29.44
N LEU A 467 -21.46 -12.98 30.68
CA LEU A 467 -20.64 -13.50 31.78
C LEU A 467 -20.08 -14.89 31.46
N ASN A 468 -20.84 -15.75 30.79
CA ASN A 468 -20.40 -17.09 30.39
C ASN A 468 -19.25 -17.09 29.37
N CYS A 469 -18.93 -15.94 28.76
CA CYS A 469 -17.74 -15.78 27.91
C CYS A 469 -16.45 -15.64 28.75
N PHE A 470 -16.59 -15.32 30.04
CA PHE A 470 -15.53 -15.36 31.02
C PHE A 470 -15.45 -16.77 31.61
N GLN A 471 -14.46 -17.53 31.16
CA GLN A 471 -14.07 -18.80 31.78
C GLN A 471 -13.22 -18.49 33.03
N GLU A 472 -12.78 -19.51 33.78
CA GLU A 472 -12.14 -19.31 35.10
C GLU A 472 -11.05 -18.22 35.06
N ASN A 473 -10.11 -18.34 34.10
CA ASN A 473 -8.96 -17.45 33.95
C ASN A 473 -8.86 -16.79 32.56
N GLU A 474 -9.86 -16.97 31.69
CA GLU A 474 -9.77 -16.57 30.28
C GLU A 474 -11.06 -15.90 29.81
N PHE A 475 -10.95 -15.00 28.84
CA PHE A 475 -12.08 -14.48 28.06
C PHE A 475 -12.08 -15.11 26.66
N ASP A 476 -13.17 -15.76 26.27
CA ASP A 476 -13.32 -16.38 24.95
C ASP A 476 -13.97 -15.40 23.95
N ILE A 477 -13.16 -14.89 23.02
CA ILE A 477 -13.58 -13.91 22.02
C ILE A 477 -14.58 -14.54 21.02
N LEU A 478 -14.39 -15.80 20.64
CA LEU A 478 -15.27 -16.47 19.68
C LEU A 478 -16.65 -16.72 20.28
N GLN A 479 -16.70 -17.14 21.54
CA GLN A 479 -17.94 -17.27 22.28
C GLN A 479 -18.64 -15.92 22.41
N PHE A 480 -17.91 -14.85 22.73
CA PHE A 480 -18.48 -13.50 22.80
C PHE A 480 -19.05 -13.04 21.45
N LYS A 481 -18.32 -13.23 20.34
CA LYS A 481 -18.82 -12.92 18.99
C LYS A 481 -20.10 -13.70 18.65
N LYS A 482 -20.21 -14.97 19.05
CA LYS A 482 -21.45 -15.77 18.89
C LYS A 482 -22.59 -15.24 19.75
N VAL A 483 -22.31 -14.84 20.99
CA VAL A 483 -23.31 -14.24 21.89
C VAL A 483 -23.85 -12.94 21.31
N LEU A 484 -22.98 -12.06 20.79
CA LEU A 484 -23.39 -10.78 20.18
C LEU A 484 -24.47 -10.95 19.11
N LEU A 485 -24.31 -11.92 18.19
CA LEU A 485 -25.30 -12.21 17.15
C LEU A 485 -26.69 -12.54 17.71
N SER A 486 -26.77 -13.07 18.93
CA SER A 486 -28.03 -13.43 19.57
C SER A 486 -28.70 -12.28 20.36
N ILE A 487 -27.96 -11.20 20.66
CA ILE A 487 -28.41 -10.13 21.59
C ILE A 487 -28.44 -8.72 20.99
N GLU A 488 -27.84 -8.48 19.83
CA GLU A 488 -27.63 -7.14 19.25
C GLU A 488 -28.93 -6.35 19.01
N HIS A 489 -30.06 -7.04 18.80
CA HIS A 489 -31.38 -6.40 18.63
C HIS A 489 -32.18 -6.21 19.94
N GLN A 490 -31.70 -6.75 21.07
CA GLN A 490 -32.46 -6.83 22.32
C GLN A 490 -32.00 -5.80 23.37
N SER A 491 -30.76 -5.32 23.29
CA SER A 491 -30.15 -4.48 24.32
C SER A 491 -30.46 -2.99 24.14
N LYS A 492 -31.55 -2.52 24.76
CA LYS A 492 -31.90 -1.07 24.81
C LYS A 492 -31.41 -0.35 26.06
N ASP A 493 -30.89 -1.07 27.06
CA ASP A 493 -30.44 -0.45 28.31
C ASP A 493 -29.00 0.05 28.21
N ILE A 494 -28.76 1.25 28.77
CA ILE A 494 -27.50 1.97 28.67
C ILE A 494 -26.33 1.17 29.25
N TYR A 495 -26.56 0.40 30.33
CA TYR A 495 -25.50 -0.38 30.98
C TYR A 495 -25.04 -1.54 30.09
N THR A 496 -25.97 -2.37 29.62
CA THR A 496 -25.64 -3.51 28.75
C THR A 496 -25.05 -3.05 27.42
N TYR A 497 -25.57 -1.96 26.85
CA TYR A 497 -24.98 -1.37 25.64
C TYR A 497 -23.52 -0.94 25.87
N LYS A 498 -23.24 -0.20 26.95
CA LYS A 498 -21.88 0.24 27.27
C LYS A 498 -20.95 -0.95 27.50
N LEU A 499 -21.39 -1.97 28.25
CA LEU A 499 -20.64 -3.20 28.47
C LEU A 499 -20.27 -3.89 27.15
N ILE A 500 -21.22 -4.01 26.23
CA ILE A 500 -21.01 -4.62 24.91
C ILE A 500 -19.97 -3.82 24.12
N GLU A 501 -20.10 -2.50 24.05
CA GLU A 501 -19.17 -1.65 23.31
C GLU A 501 -17.76 -1.65 23.91
N ASP A 502 -17.65 -1.63 25.25
CA ASP A 502 -16.37 -1.75 25.95
C ASP A 502 -15.69 -3.10 25.63
N LEU A 503 -16.44 -4.21 25.68
CA LEU A 503 -15.92 -5.53 25.32
C LEU A 503 -15.59 -5.66 23.83
N LYS A 504 -16.41 -5.10 22.92
CA LYS A 504 -16.10 -5.05 21.48
C LYS A 504 -14.79 -4.33 21.23
N LYS A 505 -14.58 -3.17 21.87
CA LYS A 505 -13.33 -2.42 21.74
C LYS A 505 -12.12 -3.21 22.27
N LEU A 506 -12.21 -3.76 23.47
CA LEU A 506 -11.10 -4.51 24.08
C LEU A 506 -10.76 -5.79 23.31
N THR A 507 -11.78 -6.51 22.84
CA THR A 507 -11.56 -7.71 22.01
C THR A 507 -10.95 -7.37 20.66
N HIS A 508 -11.38 -6.28 20.03
CA HIS A 508 -10.78 -5.77 18.79
C HIS A 508 -9.30 -5.42 19.02
N GLU A 509 -8.98 -4.59 20.03
CA GLU A 509 -7.60 -4.24 20.36
C GLU A 509 -6.74 -5.48 20.65
N ALA A 510 -7.28 -6.47 21.38
CA ALA A 510 -6.57 -7.71 21.68
C ALA A 510 -6.26 -8.53 20.43
N VAL A 511 -7.19 -8.59 19.46
CA VAL A 511 -7.00 -9.35 18.23
C VAL A 511 -6.03 -8.65 17.29
N ILE A 512 -6.22 -7.36 16.99
CA ILE A 512 -5.40 -6.66 15.99
C ILE A 512 -3.94 -6.51 16.43
N PHE A 513 -3.69 -6.42 17.74
CA PHE A 513 -2.33 -6.38 18.30
C PHE A 513 -1.76 -7.78 18.62
N SER A 514 -2.40 -8.86 18.16
CA SER A 514 -1.95 -10.25 18.39
C SER A 514 -1.71 -10.60 19.85
N LEU A 515 -2.53 -10.04 20.76
CA LEU A 515 -2.43 -10.28 22.21
C LEU A 515 -3.38 -11.40 22.67
N ALA A 516 -4.35 -11.78 21.84
CA ALA A 516 -5.18 -12.95 22.07
C ALA A 516 -4.57 -14.18 21.38
N LYS A 517 -4.30 -15.24 22.13
CA LYS A 517 -3.84 -16.54 21.60
C LYS A 517 -5.03 -17.47 21.43
N GLU A 518 -5.14 -18.13 20.28
CA GLU A 518 -6.28 -19.00 19.97
C GLU A 518 -7.64 -18.29 20.15
N LYS A 519 -7.64 -16.96 19.97
CA LYS A 519 -8.79 -16.06 20.21
C LYS A 519 -9.28 -16.07 21.66
N LYS A 520 -8.36 -16.22 22.61
CA LYS A 520 -8.59 -16.10 24.05
C LYS A 520 -7.64 -15.11 24.70
N ILE A 521 -8.09 -14.49 25.79
CA ILE A 521 -7.32 -13.51 26.57
C ILE A 521 -7.20 -14.02 27.99
N GLU A 522 -5.98 -14.18 28.49
CA GLU A 522 -5.74 -14.50 29.89
C GLU A 522 -6.08 -13.30 30.79
N ILE A 523 -6.86 -13.54 31.84
CA ILE A 523 -7.39 -12.52 32.76
C ILE A 523 -6.66 -12.54 34.10
N SER A 524 -6.08 -13.68 34.47
CA SER A 524 -5.35 -13.87 35.72
C SER A 524 -3.87 -13.50 35.55
N GLN A 525 -3.44 -12.42 36.21
CA GLN A 525 -2.03 -12.25 36.53
C GLN A 525 -1.67 -13.20 37.66
N THR A 526 -1.02 -14.32 37.36
CA THR A 526 -0.04 -14.89 38.29
C THR A 526 1.07 -13.84 38.44
N PHE A 527 1.02 -13.08 39.54
CA PHE A 527 2.21 -12.45 40.10
C PHE A 527 2.92 -13.43 41.01
#